data_AF-A0A4U8WFJ4-F1
#
_entry.id   AF-A0A4U8WFJ4-F1
#
_cell.length_a   1.000
_cell.length_b   1.000
_cell.length_c   1.000
_cell.angle_alpha   90.00
_cell.angle_beta   90.00
_cell.angle_gamma   90.00
#
_symmetry.space_group_name_H-M   'P 1'
#
loop_
_entity.id
_entity.type
_entity.pdbx_description
1 polymer ?
#
loop_
_entity_poly.entity_id
_entity_poly.type
_entity_poly.pdbx_seq_one_letter_code
_entity_poly.pdbx_strand_id
1 'polypeptide(L)'
;MFAESTLYDLNYQRKEGDFECVIYPSVGNNFFSDNVAFIPEVIDNDFILEKAIEFEIEEQYYDREYTTTHPENITLAKIKNLRISKRIIGNIIEWE
;
A
#
# COMPACT_ATOMS: atom_id res chain seq x y z
N MET A 1 10.72 -9.32 6.97
CA MET A 1 11.63 -10.27 6.29
C MET A 1 10.95 -11.58 5.85
N PHE A 2 9.76 -11.95 6.31
CA PHE A 2 9.12 -13.24 5.97
C PHE A 2 8.36 -13.29 4.63
N ALA A 3 7.93 -12.15 4.08
CA ALA A 3 7.12 -12.11 2.84
C ALA A 3 7.93 -11.73 1.58
N GLU A 4 9.12 -11.15 1.76
CA GLU A 4 9.94 -10.61 0.68
C GLU A 4 10.56 -11.74 -0.17
N SER A 5 10.98 -12.84 0.46
CA SER A 5 11.55 -14.00 -0.23
C SER A 5 10.54 -14.85 -1.01
N THR A 6 9.24 -14.66 -0.79
CA THR A 6 8.19 -15.48 -1.39
C THR A 6 7.65 -14.90 -2.70
N LEU A 7 7.89 -13.60 -2.94
CA LEU A 7 7.35 -12.87 -4.10
C LEU A 7 8.43 -12.33 -5.05
N TYR A 8 9.70 -12.31 -4.63
CA TYR A 8 10.82 -11.74 -5.39
C TYR A 8 11.76 -12.78 -6.01
N ASP A 9 11.26 -13.95 -6.39
CA ASP A 9 12.04 -14.73 -7.36
C ASP A 9 11.91 -13.99 -8.70
N LEU A 10 12.92 -13.22 -9.11
CA LEU A 10 12.91 -12.35 -10.30
C LEU A 10 12.62 -13.09 -11.62
N ASN A 11 12.58 -14.43 -11.57
CA ASN A 11 12.24 -15.32 -12.69
C ASN A 11 10.96 -16.13 -12.44
N TYR A 12 10.13 -15.75 -11.47
CA TYR A 12 8.88 -16.43 -11.18
C TYR A 12 7.93 -16.29 -12.37
N GLN A 13 7.64 -17.40 -13.03
CA GLN A 13 6.58 -17.48 -14.03
C GLN A 13 5.33 -18.03 -13.37
N ARG A 14 4.27 -17.22 -13.35
CA ARG A 14 2.95 -17.59 -12.85
C ARG A 14 2.48 -18.89 -13.51
N LYS A 15 2.07 -19.86 -12.70
CA LYS A 15 1.44 -21.12 -13.12
C LYS A 15 -0.04 -21.09 -12.80
N GLU A 16 -0.78 -21.93 -13.51
CA GLU A 16 -2.19 -22.19 -13.20
C GLU A 16 -2.32 -22.73 -11.77
N GLY A 17 -3.13 -22.06 -10.94
CA GLY A 17 -3.33 -22.40 -9.53
C GLY A 17 -2.50 -21.58 -8.54
N ASP A 18 -1.61 -20.71 -9.01
CA ASP A 18 -0.87 -19.79 -8.13
C ASP A 18 -1.79 -18.68 -7.59
N PHE A 19 -1.62 -18.35 -6.31
CA PHE A 19 -2.35 -17.27 -5.66
C PHE A 19 -1.88 -15.90 -6.18
N GLU A 20 -2.83 -15.06 -6.61
CA GLU A 20 -2.56 -13.70 -7.11
C GLU A 20 -2.11 -12.75 -6.00
N CYS A 21 -2.58 -13.01 -4.77
CA CYS A 21 -2.23 -12.24 -3.59
C CYS A 21 -2.21 -13.10 -2.32
N VAL A 22 -1.55 -12.58 -1.29
CA VAL A 22 -1.55 -13.11 0.07
C VAL A 22 -2.01 -12.00 1.02
N ILE A 23 -3.02 -12.32 1.83
CA ILE A 23 -3.48 -11.47 2.93
C ILE A 23 -2.86 -12.00 4.21
N TYR A 24 -2.21 -11.14 4.99
CA TYR A 24 -1.55 -11.53 6.23
C TYR A 24 -1.70 -10.42 7.30
N PRO A 25 -1.75 -10.77 8.59
CA PRO A 25 -2.12 -9.79 9.61
C PRO A 25 -1.00 -8.77 9.82
N SER A 26 -1.37 -7.50 10.02
CA SER A 26 -0.42 -6.40 10.19
C SER A 26 0.13 -6.34 11.61
N VAL A 27 1.42 -6.60 11.74
CA VAL A 27 2.14 -6.47 13.03
C VAL A 27 2.26 -5.01 13.47
N GLY A 28 2.32 -4.07 12.52
CA GLY A 28 2.45 -2.63 12.81
C GLY A 28 1.20 -1.99 13.40
N ASN A 29 0.07 -2.69 13.38
CA ASN A 29 -1.21 -2.25 13.92
C ASN A 29 -1.81 -3.29 14.89
N ASN A 30 -0.98 -3.97 15.69
CA ASN A 30 -1.42 -4.99 16.66
C ASN A 30 -2.41 -6.02 16.09
N PHE A 31 -2.25 -6.41 14.83
CA PHE A 31 -3.13 -7.34 14.10
C PHE A 31 -4.56 -6.85 13.88
N PHE A 32 -4.86 -5.57 14.10
CA PHE A 32 -6.19 -4.98 13.86
C PHE A 32 -6.49 -4.75 12.38
N SER A 33 -5.48 -4.74 11.52
CA SER A 33 -5.63 -4.61 10.06
C SER A 33 -4.82 -5.68 9.35
N ASP A 34 -5.22 -6.01 8.12
CA ASP A 34 -4.47 -6.92 7.26
C ASP A 34 -3.55 -6.15 6.30
N ASN A 35 -2.38 -6.73 6.04
CA ASN A 35 -1.55 -6.37 4.90
C ASN A 35 -1.95 -7.25 3.71
N VAL A 36 -1.80 -6.71 2.50
CA VAL A 36 -1.99 -7.45 1.26
C VAL A 36 -0.71 -7.36 0.45
N ALA A 37 -0.22 -8.51 -0.03
CA ALA A 37 0.89 -8.57 -0.96
C ALA A 37 0.44 -9.24 -2.25
N PHE A 38 0.83 -8.67 -3.39
CA PHE A 38 0.47 -9.15 -4.73
C PHE A 38 1.71 -9.60 -5.48
N ILE A 39 1.53 -10.52 -6.43
CA ILE A 39 2.56 -10.77 -7.45
C ILE A 39 2.66 -9.50 -8.34
N PRO A 40 3.87 -9.05 -8.71
CA PRO A 40 4.05 -7.81 -9.48
C PRO A 40 3.18 -7.72 -10.74
N GLU A 41 3.11 -8.82 -11.51
CA GLU A 41 2.32 -8.89 -12.75
C GLU A 41 0.83 -8.56 -12.53
N VAL A 42 0.26 -8.92 -11.38
CA VAL A 42 -1.14 -8.63 -11.06
C VAL A 42 -1.33 -7.12 -10.86
N ILE A 43 -0.43 -6.48 -10.11
CA ILE A 43 -0.47 -5.02 -9.90
C ILE A 43 -0.30 -4.28 -11.22
N ASP A 44 0.64 -4.72 -12.06
CA ASP A 44 0.98 -4.02 -13.30
C ASP A 44 -0.10 -4.15 -14.39
N ASN A 45 -0.83 -5.27 -14.42
CA ASN A 45 -1.82 -5.54 -15.48
C ASN A 45 -3.27 -5.25 -15.06
N ASP A 46 -3.62 -5.49 -13.79
CA ASP A 46 -5.04 -5.52 -13.36
C ASP A 46 -5.44 -4.28 -12.54
N PHE A 47 -4.46 -3.49 -12.08
CA PHE A 47 -4.69 -2.31 -11.27
C PHE A 47 -4.23 -1.03 -11.97
N ILE A 48 -4.88 0.08 -11.62
CA ILE A 48 -4.47 1.42 -12.06
C ILE A 48 -4.27 2.30 -10.84
N LEU A 49 -3.17 3.06 -10.82
CA LEU A 49 -2.96 4.08 -9.80
C LEU A 49 -3.84 5.30 -10.13
N GLU A 50 -4.87 5.54 -9.31
CA GLU A 50 -5.80 6.67 -9.53
C GLU A 50 -5.40 7.95 -8.78
N LYS A 51 -4.69 7.80 -7.65
CA LYS A 51 -4.38 8.89 -6.74
C LYS A 51 -3.10 8.59 -5.97
N ALA A 52 -2.21 9.56 -5.92
CA ALA A 52 -1.03 9.55 -5.06
C ALA A 52 -1.18 10.63 -3.97
N ILE A 53 -0.85 10.26 -2.74
CA ILE A 53 -0.86 11.16 -1.59
C ILE A 53 0.54 11.10 -0.97
N GLU A 54 1.18 12.25 -0.84
CA GLU A 54 2.49 12.38 -0.18
C GLU A 54 2.35 13.28 1.05
N PHE A 55 3.01 12.92 2.13
CA PHE A 55 3.01 13.69 3.37
C PHE A 55 4.23 13.34 4.22
N GLU A 56 4.60 14.24 5.12
CA GLU A 56 5.60 14.00 6.15
C GLU A 56 4.92 13.72 7.49
N ILE A 57 5.36 12.66 8.17
CA ILE A 57 4.88 12.34 9.52
C ILE A 57 5.63 13.21 10.53
N GLU A 58 4.89 13.99 11.32
CA GLU A 58 5.45 14.71 12.46
C GLU A 58 5.42 13.87 13.73
N GLU A 59 4.32 13.14 13.96
CA GLU A 59 4.08 12.36 15.16
C GLU A 59 3.16 11.17 14.83
N GLN A 60 3.36 10.03 15.50
CA GLN A 60 2.54 8.82 15.33
C GLN A 60 1.70 8.57 16.58
N TYR A 61 0.46 8.14 16.39
CA TYR A 61 -0.48 7.84 17.47
C TYR A 61 -0.90 6.37 17.42
N TYR A 62 -0.35 5.56 18.33
CA TYR A 62 -0.69 4.13 18.42
C TYR A 62 -1.98 3.87 19.23
N ASP A 63 -2.40 4.83 20.06
CA ASP A 63 -3.54 4.67 20.97
C ASP A 63 -4.85 5.26 20.43
N ARG A 64 -4.87 5.75 19.18
CA ARG A 64 -6.05 6.35 18.55
C ARG A 64 -6.81 5.34 17.71
N GLU A 65 -8.14 5.47 17.66
CA GLU A 65 -8.96 4.72 16.72
C GLU A 65 -8.68 5.15 15.28
N TYR A 66 -8.57 4.17 14.38
CA TYR A 66 -8.43 4.41 12.95
C TYR A 66 -9.80 4.35 12.26
N THR A 67 -9.98 5.16 11.21
CA THR A 67 -11.23 5.16 10.45
C THR A 67 -11.10 4.29 9.20
N THR A 68 -12.01 3.34 9.00
CA THR A 68 -12.05 2.48 7.80
C THR A 68 -12.95 3.03 6.69
N THR A 69 -13.81 4.01 7.00
CA THR A 69 -14.83 4.55 6.09
C THR A 69 -14.29 5.59 5.10
N HIS A 70 -13.17 6.22 5.43
CA HIS A 70 -12.54 7.27 4.60
C HIS A 70 -11.03 7.03 4.54
N PRO A 71 -10.54 6.21 3.58
CA PRO A 71 -9.12 5.81 3.52
C PRO A 71 -8.17 6.98 3.26
N GLU A 72 -8.69 8.14 2.85
CA GLU A 72 -7.95 9.38 2.69
C GLU A 72 -7.74 10.17 3.99
N ASN A 73 -8.40 9.76 5.08
CA ASN A 73 -8.19 10.34 6.39
C ASN A 73 -7.04 9.64 7.10
N ILE A 74 -5.92 10.33 7.24
CA ILE A 74 -4.78 9.86 8.01
C ILE A 74 -5.03 10.21 9.48
N THR A 75 -5.53 9.25 10.28
CA THR A 75 -5.93 9.49 11.68
C THR A 75 -4.91 9.02 12.72
N LEU A 76 -4.02 8.12 12.33
CA LEU A 76 -2.99 7.51 13.19
C LEU A 76 -1.67 8.30 13.21
N ALA A 77 -1.60 9.44 12.53
CA ALA A 77 -0.42 10.28 12.51
C ALA A 77 -0.81 11.75 12.40
N LYS A 78 -0.01 12.60 13.05
CA LYS A 78 0.04 14.02 12.71
C LYS A 78 0.95 14.17 11.51
N ILE A 79 0.47 14.85 10.47
CA ILE A 79 1.18 15.02 9.21
C ILE A 79 1.38 16.50 8.87
N LYS A 80 2.39 16.77 8.06
CA LYS A 80 2.64 18.06 7.40
C LYS A 80 2.99 17.85 5.93
N ASN A 81 3.07 18.94 5.18
CA ASN A 81 3.46 18.94 3.76
C ASN A 81 2.62 17.98 2.90
N LEU A 82 1.31 17.89 3.17
CA LEU A 82 0.38 17.04 2.42
C LEU A 82 0.26 17.53 0.97
N ARG A 83 0.53 16.64 0.01
CA ARG A 83 0.34 16.83 -1.43
C ARG A 83 -0.50 15.68 -1.98
N ILE A 84 -1.40 15.99 -2.89
CA ILE A 84 -2.29 15.00 -3.52
C ILE A 84 -2.23 15.21 -5.03
N SER A 85 -1.99 14.14 -5.78
CA SER A 85 -2.04 14.16 -7.23
C SER A 85 -2.96 13.08 -7.76
N LYS A 86 -3.75 13.43 -8.78
CA LYS A 86 -4.48 12.50 -9.65
C LYS A 86 -3.91 12.48 -11.07
N ARG A 87 -2.82 13.21 -11.30
CA ARG A 87 -2.15 13.33 -12.60
C ARG A 87 -0.97 12.37 -12.64
N ILE A 88 -1.24 11.19 -13.16
CA ILE A 88 -0.28 10.10 -13.25
C ILE A 88 -0.12 9.77 -14.74
N ILE A 89 1.09 10.02 -15.27
CA ILE A 89 1.41 9.86 -16.69
C ILE A 89 2.53 8.85 -16.83
N GLY A 90 2.19 7.64 -17.28
CA GLY A 90 3.13 6.51 -17.26
C GLY A 90 3.63 6.26 -15.84
N ASN A 91 4.94 6.31 -15.64
CA ASN A 91 5.58 6.09 -14.34
C ASN A 91 5.87 7.39 -13.56
N ILE A 92 5.27 8.51 -13.97
CA ILE A 92 5.51 9.84 -13.38
C ILE A 92 4.25 10.31 -12.66
N ILE A 93 4.42 10.71 -11.39
CA ILE A 93 3.40 11.44 -10.63
C ILE A 93 3.72 12.93 -10.78
N GLU A 94 2.80 13.68 -11.38
CA GLU A 94 2.92 15.14 -11.46
C GLU A 94 2.36 15.77 -10.18
N TRP A 95 3.24 16.30 -9.33
CA TRP A 95 2.86 16.99 -8.11
C TRP A 95 2.51 18.45 -8.42
N GLU A 96 1.28 18.86 -8.07
CA GLU A 96 0.82 20.26 -8.11
C GLU A 96 1.12 21.00 -6.80
#